data_AF-A0A7V5J173-F1
#
_entry.id   AF-A0A7V5J173-F1
#
_cell.length_a   1.000
_cell.length_b   1.000
_cell.length_c   1.000
_cell.angle_alpha   90.00
_cell.angle_beta   90.00
_cell.angle_gamma   90.00
#
_symmetry.space_group_name_H-M   'P 1'
#
loop_
_entity.id
_entity.type
_entity.pdbx_description
1 polymer ?
#
loop_
_entity_poly.entity_id
_entity_poly.type
_entity_poly.pdbx_seq_one_letter_code
_entity_poly.pdbx_strand_id
1 'polypeptide(L)'
;MKTIGLSLAAITAITAIYLVGCNSSSSSRNDAETNSSDVVEIDFKITHATNNEAAYITSQCYTKTVDAQGGVHNPCFTCHINSDAPNYIDDSDLQESYDMSQYSKVNRFTNLFKDRTEAVAQISDTEMLSYIREDN
;
A
#
# COMPACT_ATOMS: atom_id res chain seq x y z
N MET A 1 77.98 22.87 -24.45
CA MET A 1 76.57 22.85 -24.02
C MET A 1 75.73 23.54 -25.10
N LYS A 2 74.99 22.76 -25.90
CA LYS A 2 74.11 23.27 -26.96
C LYS A 2 72.70 22.78 -26.66
N THR A 3 71.78 23.72 -26.50
CA THR A 3 70.35 23.52 -26.20
C THR A 3 69.62 23.02 -27.44
N ILE A 4 68.89 21.90 -27.31
CA ILE A 4 68.00 21.34 -28.32
C ILE A 4 66.61 21.92 -28.06
N GLY A 5 66.12 22.77 -28.97
CA GLY A 5 64.72 23.17 -29.01
C GLY A 5 63.90 22.12 -29.75
N LEU A 6 62.92 21.53 -29.07
CA LEU A 6 61.94 20.62 -29.68
C LEU A 6 60.64 21.38 -29.90
N SER A 7 60.22 21.42 -31.16
CA SER A 7 59.15 22.23 -31.73
C SER A 7 57.76 21.86 -31.23
N LEU A 8 56.95 22.88 -30.95
CA LEU A 8 55.59 22.85 -30.39
C LEU A 8 54.48 22.36 -31.36
N ALA A 9 54.83 21.71 -32.47
CA ALA A 9 53.91 21.45 -33.58
C ALA A 9 53.32 20.02 -33.63
N ALA A 10 53.68 19.13 -32.68
CA ALA A 10 53.30 17.72 -32.75
C ALA A 10 52.14 17.31 -31.81
N ILE A 11 51.63 18.22 -30.97
CA ILE A 11 50.63 17.86 -29.93
C ILE A 11 49.18 18.07 -30.40
N THR A 12 48.94 18.83 -31.49
CA THR A 12 47.58 19.20 -31.92
C THR A 12 46.87 18.17 -32.80
N ALA A 13 47.45 17.00 -33.08
CA ALA A 13 46.86 16.02 -34.01
C ALA A 13 46.27 14.75 -33.34
N ILE A 14 46.35 14.59 -32.01
CA ILE A 14 45.89 13.35 -31.34
C ILE A 14 44.52 13.51 -30.64
N THR A 15 44.01 14.73 -30.49
CA THR A 15 42.71 15.01 -29.84
C THR A 15 41.53 15.11 -30.82
N ALA A 16 41.36 14.13 -31.70
CA ALA A 16 40.21 14.11 -32.64
C ALA A 16 39.55 12.72 -32.86
N ILE A 17 39.89 11.69 -32.08
CA ILE A 17 39.31 10.33 -32.26
C ILE A 17 38.88 9.73 -30.91
N TYR A 18 38.01 10.41 -30.18
CA TYR A 18 37.28 9.84 -29.02
C TYR A 18 35.79 10.25 -28.99
N LEU A 19 35.16 10.34 -30.16
CA LEU A 19 33.70 10.37 -30.30
C LEU A 19 33.23 9.10 -31.02
N VAL A 20 33.57 7.94 -30.46
CA VAL A 20 32.87 6.68 -30.79
C VAL A 20 31.72 6.56 -29.80
N GLY A 21 30.51 6.49 -30.36
CA GLY A 21 29.26 6.80 -29.68
C GLY A 21 28.89 5.91 -28.50
N CYS A 22 28.15 6.53 -27.57
CA CYS A 22 27.19 5.82 -26.74
C CYS A 22 26.12 5.22 -27.66
N ASN A 23 26.32 3.97 -28.08
CA ASN A 23 25.23 3.13 -28.54
C ASN A 23 24.42 2.74 -27.30
N SER A 24 23.45 3.58 -26.92
CA SER A 24 22.44 3.24 -25.93
C SER A 24 21.63 2.09 -26.49
N SER A 25 22.11 0.87 -26.28
CA SER A 25 21.31 -0.32 -26.47
C SER A 25 20.23 -0.23 -25.41
N SER A 26 19.08 0.32 -25.77
CA SER A 26 17.87 0.23 -24.96
C SER A 26 17.53 -1.25 -24.88
N SER A 27 18.09 -1.91 -23.87
CA SER A 27 17.57 -3.18 -23.38
C SER A 27 16.10 -2.92 -23.10
N SER A 28 15.25 -3.38 -24.01
CA SER A 28 13.82 -3.56 -23.81
C SER A 28 13.68 -4.36 -22.52
N ARG A 29 13.51 -3.65 -21.40
CA ARG A 29 12.92 -4.24 -20.22
C ARG A 29 11.56 -4.70 -20.70
N ASN A 30 11.36 -6.01 -20.72
CA ASN A 30 10.02 -6.55 -20.79
C ASN A 30 9.36 -6.05 -19.50
N ASP A 31 8.68 -4.90 -19.61
CA ASP A 31 7.77 -4.44 -18.58
C ASP A 31 6.76 -5.56 -18.46
N ALA A 32 6.94 -6.34 -17.39
CA ALA A 32 5.98 -7.35 -16.98
C ALA A 32 4.64 -6.64 -16.98
N GLU A 33 3.75 -7.15 -17.83
CA GLU A 33 2.38 -6.74 -18.02
C GLU A 33 1.76 -6.60 -16.63
N THR A 34 1.80 -5.37 -16.11
CA THR A 34 1.29 -5.06 -14.79
C THR A 34 -0.20 -5.11 -15.01
N ASN A 35 -0.77 -6.26 -14.66
CA ASN A 35 -2.18 -6.52 -14.70
C ASN A 35 -2.85 -5.32 -14.04
N SER A 36 -3.48 -4.49 -14.87
CA SER A 36 -4.09 -3.21 -14.50
C SER A 36 -5.10 -3.52 -13.43
N SER A 37 -4.65 -3.46 -12.18
CA SER A 37 -5.50 -3.53 -11.02
C SER A 37 -6.31 -2.26 -11.13
N ASP A 38 -7.57 -2.37 -11.56
CA ASP A 38 -8.47 -1.25 -11.78
C ASP A 38 -8.28 -0.25 -10.64
N VAL A 39 -7.61 0.87 -10.95
CA VAL A 39 -7.46 1.96 -10.00
C VAL A 39 -8.86 2.51 -9.84
N VAL A 40 -9.51 2.15 -8.73
CA VAL A 40 -10.84 2.65 -8.41
C VAL A 40 -10.73 4.17 -8.26
N GLU A 41 -11.31 4.90 -9.19
CA GLU A 41 -11.41 6.36 -9.09
C GLU A 41 -12.25 6.70 -7.86
N ILE A 42 -11.66 7.46 -6.92
CA ILE A 42 -12.32 7.89 -5.69
C ILE A 42 -12.90 9.28 -5.93
N ASP A 43 -14.22 9.37 -6.10
CA ASP A 43 -14.92 10.66 -6.10
C ASP A 43 -15.37 11.03 -4.68
N PHE A 44 -14.68 12.02 -4.10
CA PHE A 44 -14.96 12.54 -2.76
C PHE A 44 -16.28 13.33 -2.65
N LYS A 45 -16.98 13.60 -3.75
CA LYS A 45 -18.29 14.28 -3.76
C LYS A 45 -19.47 13.31 -3.66
N ILE A 46 -19.20 12.02 -3.76
CA ILE A 46 -20.22 10.98 -3.65
C ILE A 46 -20.88 11.03 -2.26
N THR A 47 -22.21 11.01 -2.25
CA THR A 47 -23.04 10.99 -1.02
C THR A 47 -23.71 9.65 -0.74
N HIS A 48 -23.34 8.59 -1.47
CA HIS A 48 -23.86 7.24 -1.33
C HIS A 48 -22.73 6.20 -1.40
N ALA A 49 -22.95 4.99 -0.86
CA ALA A 49 -21.93 3.96 -0.97
C ALA A 49 -21.83 3.44 -2.42
N THR A 50 -20.62 3.37 -2.99
CA THR A 50 -20.39 2.89 -4.36
C THR A 50 -19.69 1.54 -4.45
N ASN A 51 -18.81 1.21 -3.50
CA ASN A 51 -18.00 -0.01 -3.54
C ASN A 51 -18.47 -1.08 -2.53
N ASN A 52 -18.86 -0.66 -1.34
CA ASN A 52 -19.31 -1.54 -0.26
C ASN A 52 -20.39 -0.83 0.56
N GLU A 53 -21.64 -1.25 0.39
CA GLU A 53 -22.79 -0.69 1.11
C GLU A 53 -22.71 -0.90 2.63
N ALA A 54 -21.91 -1.88 3.07
CA ALA A 54 -21.67 -2.20 4.48
C ALA A 54 -20.28 -1.74 4.96
N ALA A 55 -19.64 -0.77 4.30
CA ALA A 55 -18.30 -0.29 4.68
C ALA A 55 -18.22 0.31 6.10
N TYR A 56 -19.37 0.73 6.66
CA TYR A 56 -19.46 1.21 8.05
C TYR A 56 -19.34 0.08 9.08
N ILE A 57 -19.60 -1.17 8.69
CA ILE A 57 -19.32 -2.36 9.51
C ILE A 57 -17.86 -2.71 9.29
N THR A 58 -17.02 -2.40 10.28
CA THR A 58 -15.57 -2.59 10.15
C THR A 58 -15.20 -4.06 9.98
N SER A 59 -14.04 -4.29 9.37
CA SER A 59 -13.52 -5.63 9.05
C SER A 59 -13.41 -6.56 10.28
N GLN A 60 -13.22 -5.99 11.47
CA GLN A 60 -13.10 -6.70 12.75
C GLN A 60 -14.38 -7.47 13.10
N CYS A 61 -15.55 -6.97 12.69
CA CYS A 61 -16.86 -7.60 12.93
C CYS A 61 -17.04 -8.93 12.17
N TYR A 62 -16.19 -9.22 11.18
CA TYR A 62 -16.25 -10.44 10.37
C TYR A 62 -15.24 -11.51 10.77
N THR A 63 -14.52 -11.30 11.88
CA THR A 63 -13.56 -12.29 12.38
C THR A 63 -14.28 -13.49 13.01
N LYS A 64 -13.59 -14.63 13.11
CA LYS A 64 -14.16 -15.82 13.75
C LYS A 64 -14.42 -15.52 15.22
N THR A 65 -15.66 -15.74 15.66
CA THR A 65 -16.11 -15.46 17.03
C THR A 65 -15.90 -16.64 17.99
N VAL A 66 -15.43 -17.78 17.50
CA VAL A 66 -15.12 -18.96 18.31
C VAL A 66 -13.67 -19.34 18.09
N ASP A 67 -12.90 -19.39 19.17
CA ASP A 67 -11.50 -19.79 19.13
C ASP A 67 -11.32 -21.32 19.02
N ALA A 68 -10.06 -21.77 18.94
CA ALA A 68 -9.75 -23.19 18.80
C ALA A 68 -10.09 -24.03 20.05
N GLN A 69 -10.30 -23.39 21.21
CA GLN A 69 -10.65 -23.99 22.49
C GLN A 69 -12.17 -23.94 22.75
N GLY A 70 -12.95 -23.33 21.86
CA GLY A 70 -14.40 -23.17 22.00
C GLY A 70 -14.81 -21.92 22.81
N GLY A 71 -13.88 -21.02 23.13
CA GLY A 71 -14.17 -19.73 23.73
C GLY A 71 -14.91 -18.81 22.75
N VAL A 72 -15.95 -18.12 23.23
CA VAL A 72 -16.76 -17.20 22.42
C VAL A 72 -16.27 -15.77 22.63
N HIS A 73 -16.00 -15.08 21.53
CA HIS A 73 -15.50 -13.70 21.45
C HIS A 73 -16.38 -12.92 20.49
N ASN A 74 -16.95 -11.80 20.94
CA ASN A 74 -17.77 -10.93 20.08
C ASN A 74 -17.07 -9.59 19.83
N PRO A 75 -16.24 -9.43 18.79
CA PRO A 75 -15.57 -8.15 18.55
C PRO A 75 -16.55 -6.99 18.31
N CYS A 76 -17.78 -7.28 17.88
CA CYS A 76 -18.83 -6.29 17.64
C CYS A 76 -19.26 -5.55 18.92
N PHE A 77 -19.17 -6.19 20.10
CA PHE A 77 -19.61 -5.57 21.36
C PHE A 77 -18.80 -4.31 21.70
N THR A 78 -17.61 -4.16 21.12
CA THR A 78 -16.72 -3.03 21.35
C THR A 78 -17.35 -1.70 20.93
N CYS A 79 -18.31 -1.72 20.00
CA CYS A 79 -18.89 -0.52 19.41
C CYS A 79 -20.41 -0.50 19.59
N HIS A 80 -20.94 0.67 19.98
CA HIS A 80 -22.37 1.04 20.03
C HIS A 80 -23.32 0.10 20.79
N ILE A 81 -22.84 -0.64 21.80
CA ILE A 81 -23.73 -1.40 22.69
C ILE A 81 -24.32 -0.55 23.82
N ASN A 82 -23.71 0.61 24.11
CA ASN A 82 -24.16 1.52 25.15
C ASN A 82 -24.44 2.88 24.49
N SER A 83 -25.68 3.33 24.58
CA SER A 83 -26.18 4.59 24.01
C SER A 83 -25.79 5.81 24.85
N ASP A 84 -24.50 5.98 25.08
CA ASP A 84 -23.95 7.10 25.86
C ASP A 84 -23.46 8.23 24.96
N ALA A 85 -23.64 9.49 25.39
CA ALA A 85 -23.13 10.64 24.67
C ALA A 85 -21.61 10.50 24.39
N PRO A 86 -21.14 10.83 23.16
CA PRO A 86 -21.85 11.51 22.08
C PRO A 86 -22.58 10.59 21.09
N ASN A 87 -22.60 9.27 21.32
CA ASN A 87 -23.18 8.31 20.40
C ASN A 87 -24.37 7.57 21.01
N TYR A 88 -25.56 7.88 20.51
CA TYR A 88 -26.81 7.33 21.01
C TYR A 88 -27.28 6.06 20.28
N ILE A 89 -26.45 5.43 19.47
CA ILE A 89 -26.78 4.16 18.84
C ILE A 89 -26.69 3.04 19.89
N ASP A 90 -27.74 2.23 19.97
CA ASP A 90 -27.83 1.03 20.80
C ASP A 90 -28.08 -0.18 19.90
N ASP A 91 -27.00 -0.87 19.53
CA ASP A 91 -27.04 -2.01 18.64
C ASP A 91 -26.96 -3.35 19.40
N SER A 92 -27.12 -3.34 20.73
CA SER A 92 -27.00 -4.56 21.56
C SER A 92 -27.96 -5.66 21.08
N ASP A 93 -29.25 -5.36 20.96
CA ASP A 93 -30.27 -6.30 20.45
C ASP A 93 -30.00 -6.76 19.01
N LEU A 94 -29.55 -5.83 18.14
CA LEU A 94 -29.22 -6.13 16.74
C LEU A 94 -28.06 -7.15 16.65
N GLN A 95 -27.05 -6.99 17.50
CA GLN A 95 -25.88 -7.86 17.55
C GLN A 95 -26.22 -9.22 18.13
N GLU A 96 -26.98 -9.27 19.23
CA GLU A 96 -27.38 -10.53 19.88
C GLU A 96 -28.29 -11.38 18.99
N SER A 97 -29.25 -10.75 18.31
CA SER A 97 -30.17 -11.42 17.39
C SER A 97 -29.57 -11.70 16.01
N TYR A 98 -28.39 -11.13 15.71
CA TYR A 98 -27.74 -11.17 14.40
C TYR A 98 -28.65 -10.71 13.24
N ASP A 99 -29.47 -9.68 13.51
CA ASP A 99 -30.46 -9.12 12.57
C ASP A 99 -29.84 -8.14 11.55
N MET A 100 -28.63 -8.44 11.10
CA MET A 100 -27.96 -7.70 10.04
C MET A 100 -28.62 -7.97 8.69
N SER A 101 -28.58 -6.99 7.78
CA SER A 101 -29.02 -7.19 6.40
C SER A 101 -28.25 -8.34 5.73
N GLN A 102 -28.88 -8.98 4.73
CA GLN A 102 -28.24 -10.09 4.00
C GLN A 102 -26.93 -9.66 3.32
N TYR A 103 -26.84 -8.41 2.87
CA TYR A 103 -25.61 -7.86 2.29
C TYR A 103 -24.49 -7.83 3.33
N SER A 104 -24.78 -7.33 4.53
CA SER A 104 -23.84 -7.14 5.64
C SER A 104 -23.36 -8.44 6.30
N LYS A 105 -23.97 -9.59 6.00
CA LYS A 105 -23.56 -10.89 6.56
C LYS A 105 -22.33 -11.48 5.85
N VAL A 106 -21.90 -10.89 4.74
CA VAL A 106 -20.76 -11.36 3.96
C VAL A 106 -19.60 -10.37 4.04
N ASN A 107 -18.43 -10.85 4.46
CA ASN A 107 -17.21 -10.05 4.49
C ASN A 107 -16.75 -9.70 3.07
N ARG A 108 -16.63 -8.40 2.77
CA ARG A 108 -16.10 -7.87 1.49
C ARG A 108 -14.74 -7.21 1.61
N PHE A 109 -14.16 -7.16 2.81
CA PHE A 109 -12.82 -6.63 3.01
C PHE A 109 -11.79 -7.65 2.51
N THR A 110 -11.20 -7.37 1.36
CA THR A 110 -10.17 -8.22 0.74
C THR A 110 -8.80 -8.10 1.40
N ASN A 111 -8.56 -7.01 2.13
CA ASN A 111 -7.25 -6.72 2.72
C ASN A 111 -7.05 -7.30 4.13
N LEU A 112 -8.11 -7.76 4.81
CA LEU A 112 -8.03 -8.15 6.23
C LEU A 112 -7.09 -9.34 6.47
N PHE A 113 -7.08 -10.31 5.56
CA PHE A 113 -6.31 -11.55 5.68
C PHE A 113 -5.17 -11.65 4.65
N LYS A 114 -4.77 -10.52 4.06
CA LYS A 114 -3.64 -10.50 3.13
C LYS A 114 -2.35 -10.68 3.93
N ASP A 115 -1.66 -11.78 3.71
CA ASP A 115 -0.33 -12.01 4.28
C ASP A 115 0.65 -10.99 3.68
N ARG A 116 1.28 -10.20 4.56
CA ARG A 116 2.32 -9.21 4.21
C ARG A 116 3.66 -9.55 4.85
N THR A 117 3.82 -10.74 5.42
CA THR A 117 5.02 -11.13 6.17
C THR A 117 6.29 -10.94 5.34
N GLU A 118 6.30 -11.40 4.10
CA GLU A 118 7.46 -11.24 3.20
C GLU A 118 7.73 -9.78 2.84
N ALA A 119 6.67 -9.01 2.53
CA ALA A 119 6.80 -7.60 2.19
C ALA A 119 7.32 -6.78 3.38
N VAL A 120 6.82 -7.05 4.59
CA VAL A 120 7.28 -6.40 5.83
C VAL A 120 8.72 -6.80 6.15
N ALA A 121 9.11 -8.05 5.92
CA ALA A 121 10.48 -8.52 6.14
C ALA A 121 11.53 -7.82 5.26
N GLN A 122 11.10 -7.19 4.16
CA GLN A 122 11.99 -6.40 3.29
C GLN A 122 12.17 -4.95 3.78
N ILE A 123 11.36 -4.48 4.72
CA ILE A 123 11.43 -3.12 5.26
C ILE A 123 12.46 -3.08 6.39
N SER A 124 13.51 -2.27 6.25
CA SER A 124 14.56 -2.15 7.27
C SER A 124 14.21 -1.17 8.38
N ASP A 125 14.77 -1.35 9.58
CA ASP A 125 14.65 -0.37 10.68
C ASP A 125 15.09 1.04 10.27
N THR A 126 16.17 1.14 9.49
CA THR A 126 16.68 2.41 8.97
C THR A 126 15.65 3.10 8.06
N GLU A 127 14.97 2.34 7.21
CA GLU A 127 13.92 2.84 6.32
C GLU A 127 12.71 3.31 7.13
N MET A 128 12.24 2.51 8.08
CA MET A 128 11.12 2.90 8.96
C MET A 128 11.44 4.19 9.73
N LEU A 129 12.64 4.28 10.32
CA LEU A 129 13.08 5.47 11.06
C LEU A 129 13.28 6.68 10.15
N SER A 130 13.64 6.49 8.88
CA SER A 130 13.71 7.56 7.90
C SER A 130 12.31 8.11 7.61
N TYR A 131 11.36 7.22 7.29
CA TYR A 131 9.98 7.59 6.97
C TYR A 131 9.29 8.33 8.12
N ILE A 132 9.43 7.84 9.36
CA ILE A 132 8.82 8.48 10.54
C ILE A 132 9.33 9.92 10.78
N ARG A 133 10.51 10.28 10.27
CA ARG A 133 11.10 11.61 10.43
C ARG A 133 10.67 12.59 9.33
N GLU A 134 9.89 12.15 8.35
CA GLU A 134 9.28 13.02 7.35
C GLU A 134 8.14 13.83 7.99
N ASP A 135 7.88 15.03 7.47
CA ASP A 135 6.71 15.83 7.85
C ASP A 135 5.43 15.21 7.28
N ASN A 136 4.29 15.40 7.94
CA ASN A 136 3.01 14.79 7.57
C ASN A 136 2.13 15.71 6.72
#